data_AF-A0A4Y7WEY9-F1
#
_entry.id   AF-A0A4Y7WEY9-F1
#
_cell.length_a   1.000
_cell.length_b   1.000
_cell.length_c   1.000
_cell.angle_alpha   90.00
_cell.angle_beta   90.00
_cell.angle_gamma   90.00
#
_symmetry.space_group_name_H-M   'P 1'
#
loop_
_entity.id
_entity.type
_entity.pdbx_description
1 polymer ?
#
loop_
_entity_poly.entity_id
_entity_poly.type
_entity_poly.pdbx_seq_one_letter_code
_entity_poly.pdbx_strand_id
1 'polypeptide(L)'
;MALRLTSIILHGLLAVLALVIGLTALYYPSNIYVAPVPSVWITLLVLYLMIIIASTFMQLRRPSSGLLVLSVLILTLGFFSIPVLAAFIEFTFHL
;
A
#
# COMPACT_ATOMS: atom_id res chain seq x y z
N MET A 1 24.47 4.41 -8.26
CA MET A 1 24.06 5.06 -6.99
C MET A 1 22.69 5.74 -7.11
N ALA A 2 22.49 6.58 -8.13
CA ALA A 2 21.22 7.29 -8.38
C ALA A 2 19.96 6.40 -8.30
N LEU A 3 19.91 5.27 -9.03
CA LEU A 3 18.71 4.42 -9.08
C LEU A 3 18.30 3.82 -7.72
N ARG A 4 19.28 3.55 -6.84
CA ARG A 4 19.01 3.03 -5.49
C ARG A 4 18.36 4.10 -4.62
N LEU A 5 18.89 5.32 -4.68
CA LEU A 5 18.31 6.46 -3.98
C LEU A 5 16.90 6.75 -4.50
N THR A 6 16.71 6.79 -5.83
CA THR A 6 15.39 6.95 -6.45
C THR A 6 14.41 5.88 -5.99
N SER A 7 14.85 4.62 -5.91
CA SER A 7 14.01 3.54 -5.39
C SER A 7 13.56 3.77 -3.95
N ILE A 8 14.48 4.15 -3.06
CA ILE A 8 14.16 4.42 -1.65
C ILE A 8 13.14 5.56 -1.56
N ILE A 9 13.36 6.64 -2.31
CA ILE A 9 12.47 7.80 -2.31
C ILE A 9 11.07 7.42 -2.81
N LEU A 10 10.96 6.74 -3.96
CA LEU A 10 9.65 6.41 -4.53
C LEU A 10 8.86 5.43 -3.66
N HIS A 11 9.50 4.39 -3.14
CA HIS A 11 8.83 3.44 -2.23
C HIS A 11 8.49 4.10 -0.89
N GLY A 12 9.37 4.96 -0.37
CA GLY A 12 9.12 5.73 0.85
C GLY A 12 7.92 6.67 0.70
N LEU A 13 7.81 7.37 -0.43
CA LEU A 13 6.64 8.22 -0.74
C LEU A 13 5.35 7.40 -0.80
N LEU A 14 5.37 6.22 -1.44
CA LEU A 14 4.21 5.32 -1.47
C LEU A 14 3.82 4.83 -0.07
N ALA A 15 4.79 4.51 0.79
CA ALA A 15 4.53 4.09 2.17
C ALA A 15 3.89 5.21 2.99
N VAL A 16 4.43 6.43 2.89
CA VAL A 16 3.87 7.61 3.58
C VAL A 16 2.47 7.90 3.07
N LEU A 17 2.25 7.90 1.76
CA LEU A 17 0.93 8.13 1.17
C LEU A 17 -0.09 7.10 1.68
N ALA A 18 0.28 5.83 1.70
CA ALA A 18 -0.58 4.76 2.17
C ALA A 18 -0.91 4.87 3.65
N LEU A 19 0.06 5.25 4.49
CA LEU A 19 -0.17 5.53 5.91
C LEU A 19 -1.12 6.71 6.10
N VAL A 20 -0.88 7.84 5.42
CA VAL A 20 -1.70 9.05 5.57
C VAL A 20 -3.14 8.79 5.16
N ILE A 21 -3.36 8.24 3.96
CA ILE A 21 -4.70 7.98 3.45
C ILE A 21 -5.36 6.86 4.26
N GLY A 22 -4.64 5.77 4.54
CA GLY A 22 -5.14 4.62 5.28
C GLY A 22 -5.59 4.98 6.70
N LEU A 23 -4.79 5.76 7.43
CA LEU A 23 -5.16 6.22 8.78
C LEU A 23 -6.27 7.26 8.72
N THR A 24 -6.27 8.14 7.71
CA THR A 24 -7.36 9.13 7.54
C THR A 24 -8.69 8.42 7.28
N ALA A 25 -8.72 7.39 6.44
CA ALA A 25 -9.92 6.59 6.19
C ALA A 25 -10.45 5.89 7.46
N LEU A 26 -9.56 5.53 8.39
CA LEU A 26 -9.91 4.91 9.65
C LEU A 26 -10.54 5.89 10.66
N TYR A 27 -9.95 7.08 10.80
CA TYR A 27 -10.39 8.06 11.80
C TYR A 27 -11.46 9.03 11.28
N TYR A 28 -11.51 9.24 9.97
CA TYR A 28 -12.42 10.15 9.28
C TYR A 28 -12.99 9.47 8.02
N PRO A 29 -13.83 8.43 8.19
CA PRO A 29 -14.44 7.75 7.05
C PRO A 29 -15.30 8.74 6.26
N SER A 30 -14.97 8.93 4.98
CA SER A 30 -15.78 9.70 4.05
C SER A 30 -16.71 8.78 3.27
N ASN A 31 -17.73 9.32 2.62
CA ASN A 31 -18.69 8.55 1.80
C ASN A 31 -18.06 7.69 0.69
N ILE A 32 -16.77 7.89 0.39
CA ILE A 32 -15.99 7.15 -0.62
C ILE A 32 -15.50 5.80 -0.05
N TYR A 33 -15.33 5.71 1.26
CA TYR A 33 -14.89 4.51 1.95
C TYR A 33 -15.97 4.11 2.97
N VAL A 34 -16.69 3.02 2.70
CA VAL A 34 -17.54 2.39 3.72
C VAL A 34 -16.66 2.20 4.95
N ALA A 35 -17.12 2.68 6.12
CA ALA A 35 -16.37 2.63 7.36
C ALA A 35 -16.02 1.17 7.67
N PRO A 36 -14.79 0.71 7.34
CA PRO A 36 -14.45 -0.69 7.43
C PRO A 36 -14.21 -1.04 8.90
N VAL A 37 -14.31 -2.31 9.22
CA VAL A 37 -13.91 -2.81 10.53
C VAL A 37 -12.43 -2.44 10.73
N PRO A 38 -12.09 -1.67 11.78
CA PRO A 38 -10.73 -1.18 12.00
C PRO A 38 -9.65 -2.25 11.92
N SER A 39 -9.93 -3.46 12.42
CA SER A 39 -8.99 -4.57 12.40
C SER A 39 -8.66 -5.03 10.99
N VAL A 40 -9.65 -5.22 10.12
CA VAL A 40 -9.46 -5.63 8.72
C VAL A 40 -8.63 -4.58 7.97
N TRP A 41 -9.00 -3.31 8.13
CA TRP A 41 -8.31 -2.22 7.47
C TRP A 41 -6.83 -2.11 7.89
N ILE A 42 -6.56 -2.14 9.19
CA ILE A 42 -5.19 -2.09 9.73
C ILE A 42 -4.39 -3.29 9.25
N THR A 43 -4.96 -4.49 9.26
CA THR A 43 -4.28 -5.70 8.77
C THR A 43 -3.87 -5.55 7.30
N LEU A 44 -4.78 -5.08 6.43
CA LEU A 44 -4.46 -4.88 5.02
C LEU A 44 -3.41 -3.79 4.80
N LEU A 45 -3.48 -2.69 5.56
CA LEU A 45 -2.48 -1.62 5.50
C LEU A 45 -1.09 -2.13 5.91
N VAL A 46 -0.99 -2.92 6.99
CA VAL A 46 0.27 -3.53 7.44
C VAL A 46 0.84 -4.46 6.37
N LEU A 47 0.00 -5.33 5.79
CA LEU A 47 0.43 -6.23 4.71
C LEU A 47 0.95 -5.46 3.50
N TYR A 48 0.27 -4.38 3.11
CA TYR A 48 0.69 -3.53 2.01
C TYR A 48 2.06 -2.87 2.28
N LEU A 49 2.29 -2.38 3.50
CA LEU A 49 3.58 -1.83 3.90
C LEU A 49 4.70 -2.88 3.85
N MET A 50 4.43 -4.12 4.26
CA MET A 50 5.40 -5.21 4.15
C MET A 50 5.78 -5.48 2.68
N ILE A 51 4.82 -5.42 1.76
CA ILE A 51 5.09 -5.58 0.31
C ILE A 51 5.97 -4.43 -0.21
N ILE A 52 5.73 -3.18 0.21
CA ILE A 52 6.59 -2.04 -0.15
C ILE A 52 8.03 -2.27 0.34
N ILE A 53 8.19 -2.72 1.59
CA ILE A 53 9.51 -2.98 2.18
C ILE A 53 10.22 -4.09 1.39
N ALA A 54 9.53 -5.20 1.10
CA ALA A 54 10.09 -6.30 0.31
C ALA A 54 10.51 -5.84 -1.10
N SER A 55 9.66 -5.08 -1.77
CA SER A 55 9.95 -4.48 -3.08
C SER A 55 11.18 -3.57 -3.03
N THR A 56 11.29 -2.75 -1.99
CA THR A 56 12.45 -1.87 -1.77
C THR A 56 13.74 -2.68 -1.63
N PHE A 57 13.73 -3.74 -0.82
CA PHE A 57 14.89 -4.62 -0.65
C PHE A 57 15.30 -5.30 -1.96
N MET A 58 14.33 -5.79 -2.75
CA MET A 58 14.61 -6.38 -4.06
C MET A 58 15.29 -5.37 -4.99
N GLN A 59 14.76 -4.15 -5.04
CA GLN A 59 15.28 -3.08 -5.88
C GLN A 59 16.66 -2.57 -5.44
N LEU A 60 16.97 -2.62 -4.14
CA LEU A 60 18.30 -2.32 -3.60
C LEU A 60 19.32 -3.41 -3.94
N ARG A 61 18.91 -4.69 -3.95
CA ARG A 61 19.77 -5.83 -4.32
C ARG A 61 20.06 -5.85 -5.81
N ARG A 62 19.05 -5.62 -6.65
CA ARG A 62 19.14 -5.67 -8.12
C ARG A 62 18.47 -4.45 -8.75
N PRO A 63 19.17 -3.29 -8.78
CA PRO A 63 18.59 -2.06 -9.30
C PRO A 63 18.33 -2.18 -10.81
N SER A 64 17.06 -2.09 -11.21
CA SER A 64 16.62 -2.07 -12.60
C SER A 64 15.51 -1.04 -12.80
N SER A 65 15.68 -0.16 -13.79
CA SER A 65 14.69 0.88 -14.10
C SER A 65 13.33 0.28 -14.47
N GLY A 66 13.33 -0.82 -15.23
CA GLY A 66 12.10 -1.52 -15.63
C GLY A 66 11.38 -2.14 -14.43
N LEU A 67 12.12 -2.78 -13.52
CA LEU A 67 11.54 -3.34 -12.30
C LEU A 67 11.02 -2.25 -11.35
N LEU A 68 11.69 -1.09 -11.29
CA LEU A 68 11.23 0.05 -10.49
C LEU A 68 9.89 0.60 -11.00
N VAL A 69 9.78 0.81 -12.31
CA VAL A 69 8.53 1.30 -12.91
C VAL A 69 7.40 0.29 -12.68
N LEU A 70 7.67 -0.99 -12.90
CA LEU A 70 6.70 -2.05 -12.68
C LEU A 70 6.29 -2.16 -11.21
N SER A 71 7.24 -2.10 -10.27
CA SER A 71 6.94 -2.20 -8.84
C SER A 71 6.12 -1.02 -8.36
N VAL A 72 6.46 0.20 -8.75
CA VAL A 72 5.69 1.41 -8.42
C VAL A 72 4.27 1.32 -8.97
N LEU A 73 4.10 0.85 -10.21
CA LEU A 73 2.79 0.65 -10.82
C LEU A 73 1.95 -0.38 -10.04
N ILE A 74 2.51 -1.56 -9.77
CA ILE A 74 1.82 -2.63 -9.04
C ILE A 74 1.45 -2.18 -7.63
N LEU A 75 2.36 -1.51 -6.93
CA LEU A 75 2.10 -0.99 -5.58
C LEU A 75 0.98 0.06 -5.61
N THR A 76 1.02 0.98 -6.56
CA THR A 76 -0.02 2.01 -6.71
C THR A 76 -1.39 1.37 -6.95
N LEU A 77 -1.48 0.41 -7.87
CA LEU A 77 -2.72 -0.33 -8.13
C LEU A 77 -3.17 -1.13 -6.91
N GLY A 78 -2.24 -1.78 -6.22
CA GLY A 78 -2.48 -2.52 -4.99
C GLY A 78 -3.07 -1.63 -3.90
N PHE A 79 -2.56 -0.42 -3.72
CA PHE A 79 -3.08 0.55 -2.76
C PHE A 79 -4.57 0.87 -3.00
N PHE A 80 -4.96 1.17 -4.24
CA PHE A 80 -6.35 1.45 -4.58
C PHE A 80 -7.29 0.24 -4.46
N SER A 81 -6.74 -0.97 -4.46
CA SER A 81 -7.52 -2.20 -4.26
C SER A 81 -7.80 -2.53 -2.79
N ILE A 82 -7.06 -1.95 -1.84
CA ILE A 82 -7.22 -2.20 -0.38
C ILE A 82 -8.67 -1.99 0.09
N PRO A 83 -9.37 -0.89 -0.27
CA PRO A 83 -10.74 -0.68 0.18
C PRO A 83 -11.73 -1.70 -0.36
N VAL A 84 -11.55 -2.10 -1.63
CA VAL A 84 -12.38 -3.14 -2.25
C VAL A 84 -12.17 -4.47 -1.56
N LEU A 85 -10.91 -4.79 -1.24
CA LEU A 85 -10.55 -6.02 -0.54
C LEU A 85 -11.10 -6.05 0.89
N ALA A 86 -11.03 -4.92 1.61
CA ALA A 86 -11.62 -4.78 2.94
C ALA A 86 -13.12 -5.04 2.92
N ALA A 87 -13.85 -4.38 2.03
CA ALA A 87 -15.30 -4.55 1.88
C ALA A 87 -15.68 -5.99 1.50
N PHE A 88 -14.90 -6.64 0.63
CA PHE A 88 -15.12 -8.04 0.25
C PHE A 88 -14.93 -9.00 1.44
N ILE A 89 -13.88 -8.81 2.25
CA ILE A 89 -13.63 -9.61 3.45
C ILE A 89 -14.78 -9.42 4.44
N GLU A 90 -15.17 -8.18 4.73
CA GLU A 90 -16.26 -7.88 5.67
C GLU A 90 -17.57 -8.52 5.24
N PHE A 91 -17.93 -8.37 3.95
CA PHE A 91 -19.12 -9.00 3.39
C PHE A 91 -19.09 -10.53 3.53
N THR A 92 -17.94 -11.15 3.24
CA THR A 92 -17.79 -12.61 3.23
C THR A 92 -17.83 -13.21 4.63
N PHE A 93 -17.27 -12.50 5.62
CA PHE A 93 -17.15 -12.99 6.99
C PHE A 93 -18.21 -12.44 7.95
N HIS A 94 -19.16 -11.64 7.45
CA HIS A 94 -20.20 -10.99 8.25
C HIS A 94 -19.63 -10.20 9.43
N LEU A 95 -18.54 -9.46 9.18
CA LEU A 95 -17.85 -8.62 10.16
C LEU A 95 -18.47 -7.23 10.25
#